data_AF-A0A5D8ZB88-F1
#
_entry.id   AF-A0A5D8ZB88-F1
#
_cell.length_a   1.000
_cell.length_b   1.000
_cell.length_c   1.000
_cell.angle_alpha   90.00
_cell.angle_beta   90.00
_cell.angle_gamma   90.00
#
_symmetry.space_group_name_H-M   'P 1'
#
loop_
_entity.id
_entity.type
_entity.pdbx_description
1 polymer ?
#
loop_
_entity_poly.entity_id
_entity_poly.type
_entity_poly.pdbx_seq_one_letter_code
_entity_poly.pdbx_strand_id
1 'polypeptide(L)'
;MIRTVVAATALALLSIGSLHAETLLVDRVKHESRAMPSRGMRAADVEKRFGAPRDRLQPRGGQKRQWPTIQRWVYPAFTVYFEHGRVVDAVANKATPTEIGPKPPIR
;
A
#
# COMPACT_ATOMS: atom_id res chain seq x y z
N MET A 1 50.25 -44.92 12.20
CA MET A 1 49.43 -44.05 11.31
C MET A 1 47.99 -44.13 11.77
N ILE A 2 47.22 -43.03 11.68
CA ILE A 2 45.78 -42.93 12.00
C ILE A 2 45.46 -42.76 13.49
N ARG A 3 45.66 -41.56 14.05
CA ARG A 3 45.08 -41.12 15.35
C ARG A 3 44.92 -39.60 15.44
N THR A 4 44.80 -38.92 14.30
CA THR A 4 44.60 -37.48 14.19
C THR A 4 43.33 -37.20 13.38
N VAL A 5 42.17 -37.63 13.89
CA VAL A 5 40.87 -37.33 13.24
C VAL A 5 39.82 -36.81 14.24
N VAL A 6 40.16 -36.59 15.51
CA VAL A 6 39.16 -36.17 16.51
C VAL A 6 38.93 -34.64 16.53
N ALA A 7 39.65 -33.85 15.74
CA ALA A 7 39.63 -32.39 15.85
C ALA A 7 38.66 -31.64 14.90
N ALA A 8 37.76 -32.31 14.18
CA ALA A 8 37.01 -31.67 13.07
C ALA A 8 35.48 -31.76 13.13
N THR A 9 34.88 -32.24 14.22
CA THR A 9 33.41 -32.47 14.31
C THR A 9 32.72 -31.70 15.44
N ALA A 10 33.29 -30.59 15.90
CA ALA A 10 32.66 -29.76 16.93
C ALA A 10 32.37 -28.30 16.50
N LEU A 11 32.69 -27.91 15.27
CA LEU A 11 32.56 -26.51 14.80
C LEU A 11 31.60 -26.37 13.61
N ALA A 12 30.46 -27.06 13.65
CA ALA A 12 29.44 -27.00 12.58
C ALA A 12 28.04 -26.61 13.09
N LEU A 13 27.94 -25.90 14.22
CA LEU A 13 26.67 -25.52 14.85
C LEU A 13 26.37 -24.00 14.85
N LEU A 14 27.15 -23.19 14.12
CA LEU A 14 27.02 -21.72 14.10
C LEU A 14 26.26 -21.15 12.90
N SER A 15 25.35 -21.93 12.30
CA SER A 15 24.46 -21.44 11.24
C SER A 15 23.02 -21.37 11.75
N ILE A 16 22.78 -20.58 12.78
CA ILE A 16 21.41 -20.16 13.12
C ILE A 16 21.00 -19.19 12.02
N GLY A 17 20.36 -19.72 10.98
CA GLY A 17 19.79 -18.92 9.91
C GLY A 17 18.84 -17.90 10.52
N SER A 18 19.01 -16.64 10.16
CA SER A 18 17.99 -15.62 10.38
C SER A 18 16.73 -16.08 9.66
N LEU A 19 15.80 -16.66 10.41
CA LEU A 19 14.43 -16.86 9.98
C LEU A 19 13.85 -15.46 9.72
N HIS A 20 13.89 -15.03 8.47
CA HIS A 20 13.14 -13.87 8.02
C HIS A 20 11.66 -14.23 8.13
N ALA A 21 11.06 -13.90 9.27
CA ALA A 21 9.64 -14.06 9.50
C ALA A 21 8.89 -13.25 8.43
N GLU A 22 8.21 -13.97 7.55
CA GLU A 22 7.32 -13.39 6.57
C GLU A 22 6.15 -12.75 7.34
N THR A 23 6.23 -11.43 7.54
CA THR A 23 5.12 -10.68 8.16
C THR A 23 3.94 -10.73 7.21
N LEU A 24 2.87 -11.40 7.66
CA LEU A 24 1.61 -11.50 6.94
C LEU A 24 1.03 -10.10 6.66
N LEU A 25 0.46 -9.91 5.47
CA LEU A 25 -0.20 -8.67 5.01
C LEU A 25 -1.17 -8.04 6.02
N VAL A 26 -1.79 -8.86 6.89
CA VAL A 26 -2.72 -8.41 7.93
C VAL A 26 -2.06 -7.45 8.95
N ASP A 27 -0.80 -7.69 9.34
CA ASP A 27 -0.11 -6.79 10.27
C ASP A 27 0.28 -5.47 9.59
N ARG A 28 0.53 -5.47 8.27
CA ARG A 28 0.76 -4.24 7.52
C ARG A 28 -0.50 -3.37 7.44
N VAL A 29 -1.67 -3.97 7.19
CA VAL A 29 -2.93 -3.20 7.13
C VAL A 29 -3.20 -2.46 8.46
N LYS A 30 -2.76 -3.02 9.60
CA LYS A 30 -2.83 -2.33 10.90
C LYS A 30 -1.79 -1.21 11.06
N HIS A 31 -0.61 -1.34 10.46
CA HIS A 31 0.45 -0.32 10.53
C HIS A 31 0.31 0.80 9.48
N GLU A 32 -0.39 0.53 8.38
CA GLU A 32 -0.66 1.48 7.29
C GLU A 32 -2.05 2.13 7.37
N SER A 33 -2.60 2.34 8.57
CA SER A 33 -3.66 3.35 8.74
C SER A 33 -3.05 4.76 8.59
N ARG A 34 -2.39 5.01 7.46
CA ARG A 34 -1.89 6.32 7.07
C ARG A 34 -3.12 7.19 6.92
N ALA A 35 -3.12 8.38 7.53
CA ALA A 35 -4.24 9.29 7.45
C ALA A 35 -4.61 9.49 5.97
N MET A 36 -5.80 9.03 5.58
CA MET A 36 -6.34 9.23 4.24
C MET A 36 -7.41 10.31 4.29
N PRO A 37 -7.63 11.05 3.18
CA PRO A 37 -8.71 12.02 3.13
C PRO A 37 -10.06 11.30 3.31
N SER A 38 -10.88 11.83 4.22
CA SER A 38 -12.22 11.30 4.45
C SER A 38 -13.14 11.60 3.27
N ARG A 39 -14.11 10.71 3.03
CA ARG A 39 -15.16 10.91 2.03
C ARG A 39 -15.86 12.27 2.23
N GLY A 40 -16.13 12.98 1.14
CA GLY A 40 -16.78 14.29 1.13
C GLY A 40 -15.87 15.50 1.36
N MET A 41 -14.61 15.30 1.77
CA MET A 41 -13.61 16.36 1.90
C MET A 41 -13.42 17.10 0.57
N ARG A 42 -13.20 18.43 0.60
CA ARG A 42 -12.98 19.21 -0.64
C ARG A 42 -11.55 18.98 -1.14
N ALA A 43 -11.35 19.01 -2.46
CA ALA A 43 -10.03 18.88 -3.07
C ALA A 43 -9.00 19.89 -2.52
N ALA A 44 -9.42 21.14 -2.26
CA ALA A 44 -8.58 22.15 -1.64
C ALA A 44 -8.18 21.80 -0.19
N ASP A 45 -9.07 21.20 0.58
CA ASP A 45 -8.77 20.75 1.95
C ASP A 45 -7.83 19.54 1.94
N VAL A 46 -7.96 18.66 0.94
CA VAL A 46 -7.02 17.56 0.71
C VAL A 46 -5.63 18.13 0.40
N GLU A 47 -5.52 19.04 -0.56
CA GLU A 47 -4.24 19.66 -0.93
C GLU A 47 -3.61 20.41 0.26
N LYS A 48 -4.42 21.09 1.08
CA LYS A 48 -3.96 21.78 2.28
C LYS A 48 -3.42 20.80 3.34
N ARG A 49 -4.06 19.64 3.52
CA ARG A 49 -3.69 18.66 4.56
C ARG A 49 -2.56 17.72 4.14
N PHE A 50 -2.52 17.34 2.86
CA PHE A 50 -1.63 16.30 2.33
C PHE A 50 -0.55 16.86 1.40
N GLY A 51 -0.58 18.16 1.11
CA GLY A 51 0.31 18.81 0.15
C GLY A 51 -0.17 18.67 -1.29
N ALA A 52 0.65 19.14 -2.23
CA ALA A 52 0.36 18.96 -3.65
C ALA A 52 0.43 17.47 -4.03
N PRO A 53 -0.49 16.97 -4.87
CA PRO A 53 -0.41 15.61 -5.39
C PRO A 53 0.84 15.45 -6.26
N ARG A 54 1.40 14.23 -6.27
CA ARG A 54 2.51 13.87 -7.17
C ARG A 54 2.07 13.97 -8.62
N ASP A 55 0.91 13.41 -8.94
CA ASP A 55 0.36 13.41 -10.30
C ASP A 55 -1.16 13.68 -10.28
N ARG A 56 -1.64 14.47 -11.24
CA ARG A 56 -3.08 14.64 -11.51
C ARG A 56 -3.40 13.90 -12.79
N LEU A 57 -3.95 12.70 -12.67
CA LEU A 57 -4.25 11.86 -13.83
C LEU A 57 -5.38 12.47 -14.65
N GLN A 58 -5.44 12.11 -15.94
CA GLN A 58 -6.53 12.52 -16.81
C GLN A 58 -7.89 12.14 -16.18
N PRO A 59 -8.84 13.08 -16.16
CA PRO A 59 -10.18 12.80 -15.69
C PRO A 59 -10.83 11.72 -16.57
N ARG A 60 -11.75 10.97 -15.97
CA ARG A 60 -12.52 9.90 -16.62
C ARG A 60 -14.00 10.09 -16.34
N GLY A 61 -14.87 9.58 -17.22
CA GLY A 61 -16.30 9.88 -17.16
C GLY A 61 -16.65 11.18 -17.90
N GLY A 62 -17.86 11.69 -17.66
CA GLY A 62 -18.36 12.92 -18.27
C GLY A 62 -18.98 12.77 -19.66
N GLN A 63 -18.94 11.58 -20.28
CA GLN A 63 -19.52 11.38 -21.62
C GLN A 63 -21.07 11.41 -21.62
N LYS A 64 -21.69 11.17 -20.47
CA LYS A 64 -23.14 11.24 -20.27
C LYS A 64 -23.42 12.00 -18.98
N ARG A 65 -24.57 12.67 -18.90
CA ARG A 65 -25.02 13.35 -17.68
C ARG A 65 -25.03 12.44 -16.44
N GLN A 66 -25.32 11.16 -16.64
CA GLN A 66 -25.36 10.14 -15.58
C GLN A 66 -23.97 9.62 -15.18
N TRP A 67 -22.92 9.94 -15.94
CA TRP A 67 -21.55 9.48 -15.72
C TRP A 67 -20.72 10.67 -15.25
N PRO A 68 -20.62 10.91 -13.94
CA PRO A 68 -19.90 12.06 -13.44
C PRO A 68 -18.43 12.00 -13.85
N THR A 69 -17.84 13.18 -14.02
CA THR A 69 -16.40 13.29 -14.26
C THR A 69 -15.64 13.05 -12.96
N ILE A 70 -14.79 12.04 -12.97
CA ILE A 70 -13.92 11.66 -11.85
C ILE A 70 -12.51 12.18 -12.09
N GLN A 71 -12.06 13.06 -11.20
CA GLN A 71 -10.68 13.50 -11.13
C GLN A 71 -9.89 12.56 -10.23
N ARG A 72 -8.64 12.25 -10.59
CA ARG A 72 -7.82 11.29 -9.85
C ARG A 72 -6.47 11.91 -9.54
N TRP A 73 -6.17 12.06 -8.27
CA TRP A 73 -4.90 12.61 -7.82
C TRP A 73 -4.11 11.52 -7.11
N VAL A 74 -2.85 11.38 -7.48
CA VAL A 74 -1.91 10.40 -6.95
C VAL A 74 -1.04 11.08 -5.92
N TYR A 75 -1.04 10.54 -4.72
CA TYR A 75 -0.07 10.83 -3.66
C TYR A 75 0.89 9.65 -3.54
N PRO A 76 2.05 9.81 -2.87
CA PRO A 76 3.00 8.71 -2.72
C PRO A 76 2.39 7.45 -2.11
N ALA A 77 1.46 7.61 -1.15
CA ALA A 77 0.88 6.49 -0.40
C ALA A 77 -0.52 6.04 -0.85
N PHE A 78 -1.27 6.90 -1.53
CA PHE A 78 -2.65 6.62 -1.92
C PHE A 78 -3.04 7.39 -3.18
N THR A 79 -4.11 6.94 -3.83
CA THR A 79 -4.77 7.66 -4.90
C THR A 79 -6.15 8.10 -4.42
N VAL A 80 -6.46 9.39 -4.54
CA VAL A 80 -7.74 9.96 -4.17
C VAL A 80 -8.57 10.29 -5.40
N TYR A 81 -9.84 9.94 -5.34
CA TYR A 81 -10.82 10.10 -6.41
C TYR A 81 -11.79 11.20 -6.01
N PHE A 82 -12.02 12.16 -6.91
CA PHE A 82 -12.94 13.26 -6.68
C PHE A 82 -14.07 13.28 -7.72
N GLU A 83 -15.26 13.58 -7.23
CA GLU A 83 -16.41 13.96 -8.03
C GLU A 83 -16.83 15.38 -7.63
N HIS A 84 -17.02 16.28 -8.60
CA HIS A 84 -17.40 17.67 -8.34
C HIS A 84 -16.53 18.37 -7.27
N GLY A 85 -15.22 18.04 -7.25
CA GLY A 85 -14.27 18.60 -6.28
C GLY A 85 -14.37 18.03 -4.86
N ARG A 86 -15.12 16.95 -4.64
CA ARG A 86 -15.26 16.25 -3.34
C ARG A 86 -14.75 14.83 -3.42
N VAL A 87 -14.11 14.37 -2.35
CA VAL A 87 -13.60 13.00 -2.25
C VAL A 87 -14.76 11.99 -2.32
N VAL A 88 -14.71 11.09 -3.30
CA VAL A 88 -15.62 9.94 -3.37
C VAL A 88 -15.00 8.70 -2.77
N ASP A 89 -13.69 8.52 -2.94
CA ASP A 89 -12.92 7.40 -2.41
C ASP A 89 -11.41 7.73 -2.33
N ALA A 90 -10.70 7.04 -1.45
CA ALA A 90 -9.25 7.11 -1.30
C ALA A 90 -8.69 5.70 -1.11
N VAL A 91 -7.80 5.29 -2.00
CA VAL A 91 -7.31 3.92 -2.09
C VAL A 91 -5.81 3.88 -1.86
N ALA A 92 -5.35 3.02 -0.94
CA ALA A 92 -3.93 2.77 -0.72
C ALA A 92 -3.24 2.34 -2.03
N ASN A 93 -2.07 2.89 -2.30
CA ASN A 93 -1.24 2.38 -3.39
C ASN A 93 -0.69 1.01 -2.98
N LYS A 94 -0.63 0.06 -3.92
CA LYS A 94 0.02 -1.23 -3.67
C LYS A 94 1.50 -1.02 -3.36
N ALA A 95 2.01 -1.71 -2.35
CA ALA A 95 3.41 -1.66 -1.97
C ALA A 95 4.30 -2.44 -2.95
N THR A 96 3.78 -3.52 -3.54
CA THR A 96 4.47 -4.28 -4.60
C THR A 96 3.51 -4.57 -5.76
N PRO A 97 4.04 -4.75 -6.99
CA PRO A 97 3.20 -5.09 -8.16
C PRO A 97 2.43 -6.41 -8.01
N THR A 98 2.96 -7.34 -7.21
CA THR A 98 2.38 -8.67 -6.96
C THR A 98 1.43 -8.71 -5.76
N GLU A 99 1.19 -7.57 -5.09
CA GLU A 99 0.28 -7.51 -3.95
C GLU A 99 -1.17 -7.81 -4.38
N ILE A 100 -1.75 -8.85 -3.79
CA ILE A 100 -3.16 -9.20 -3.91
C ILE A 100 -3.87 -8.65 -2.67
N GLY A 101 -4.80 -7.71 -2.88
CA GLY A 101 -5.60 -7.14 -1.79
C GLY A 101 -6.51 -8.19 -1.12
N PRO A 102 -7.03 -7.90 0.08
CA PRO A 102 -7.90 -8.82 0.79
C PRO A 102 -9.15 -9.16 -0.05
N LYS A 103 -9.58 -10.43 0.02
CA LYS A 103 -10.82 -10.87 -0.62
C LYS A 103 -11.98 -10.02 -0.05
N PRO A 104 -12.81 -9.39 -0.89
CA PRO A 104 -13.93 -8.60 -0.40
C PRO A 104 -14.89 -9.47 0.43
N PRO A 105 -15.55 -8.88 1.45
CA PRO A 105 -16.50 -9.60 2.27
C PRO A 105 -17.65 -10.14 1.41
N ILE A 106 -17.98 -11.40 1.61
CA ILE A 106 -19.16 -12.05 1.03
C ILE A 106 -20.37 -11.46 1.75
N ARG A 107 -21.31 -10.85 1.01
CA ARG A 107 -22.61 -10.41 1.55
C ARG A 107 -23.67 -11.45 1.28
#